data_AF-A0A1Q2H3P1-F1
#
_entry.id   AF-A0A1Q2H3P1-F1
#
_cell.length_a   1.000
_cell.length_b   1.000
_cell.length_c   1.000
_cell.angle_alpha   90.00
_cell.angle_beta   90.00
_cell.angle_gamma   90.00
#
_symmetry.space_group_name_H-M   'P 1'
#
loop_
_entity.id
_entity.type
_entity.pdbx_description
1 polymer ?
#
loop_
_entity_poly.entity_id
_entity_poly.type
_entity_poly.pdbx_seq_one_letter_code
_entity_poly.pdbx_strand_id
1 'polypeptide(L)'
;MNNQPKNPLHGVTLEQILVELEQRLGWRTLGEQVKIKCFTDDPSIKSSLKFLRKTPWARDKVEALYIHTINNRPIRRPKSAPRDTSNKTPDTTGFVWPSIKK
;
A
#
# COMPACT_ATOMS: atom_id res chain seq x y z
N MET A 1 5.13 -19.42 -22.06
CA MET A 1 6.16 -18.46 -21.62
C MET A 1 5.67 -17.77 -20.35
N ASN A 2 6.52 -17.72 -19.33
CA ASN A 2 6.19 -17.61 -17.90
C ASN A 2 5.50 -16.29 -17.52
N ASN A 3 4.21 -16.37 -17.16
CA ASN A 3 3.44 -15.26 -16.60
C ASN A 3 3.37 -15.40 -15.08
N GLN A 4 4.35 -14.83 -14.37
CA GLN A 4 4.31 -14.64 -12.92
C GLN A 4 4.90 -13.26 -12.60
N PRO A 5 4.09 -12.27 -12.14
CA PRO A 5 4.66 -11.21 -11.32
C PRO A 5 3.71 -10.84 -10.16
N LYS A 6 3.32 -11.83 -9.36
CA LYS A 6 2.63 -11.64 -8.08
C LYS A 6 3.66 -11.39 -6.97
N ASN A 7 4.58 -10.44 -7.16
CA ASN A 7 5.49 -9.95 -6.13
C ASN A 7 5.06 -8.53 -5.71
N PRO A 8 4.23 -8.37 -4.67
CA PRO A 8 3.70 -7.08 -4.22
C PRO A 8 4.76 -6.13 -3.60
N LEU A 9 6.05 -6.47 -3.69
CA LEU A 9 7.18 -5.74 -3.11
C LEU A 9 8.21 -5.29 -4.14
N HIS A 10 8.01 -5.54 -5.44
CA HIS A 10 8.94 -5.07 -6.48
C HIS A 10 8.53 -3.67 -6.95
N GLY A 11 9.16 -2.62 -6.39
CA GLY A 11 8.96 -1.23 -6.83
C GLY A 11 8.57 -0.21 -5.76
N VAL A 12 8.72 -0.53 -4.46
CA VAL A 12 8.39 0.42 -3.39
C VAL A 12 9.38 1.58 -3.43
N THR A 13 8.89 2.77 -3.80
CA THR A 13 9.71 3.98 -3.86
C THR A 13 9.86 4.60 -2.48
N LEU A 14 10.90 5.42 -2.29
CA LEU A 14 11.07 6.20 -1.05
C LEU A 14 9.84 7.07 -0.74
N GLU A 15 9.12 7.52 -1.78
CA GLU A 15 7.86 8.22 -1.65
C GLU A 15 6.77 7.33 -1.05
N GLN A 16 6.60 6.11 -1.57
CA GLN A 16 5.62 5.18 -1.02
C GLN A 16 5.92 4.78 0.42
N ILE A 17 7.19 4.52 0.74
CA ILE A 17 7.62 4.26 2.12
C ILE A 17 7.18 5.38 3.04
N LEU A 18 7.45 6.63 2.65
CA LEU A 18 7.14 7.78 3.47
C LEU A 18 5.63 8.00 3.63
N VAL A 19 4.86 7.87 2.54
CA VAL A 19 3.39 7.96 2.56
C VAL A 19 2.79 6.89 3.47
N GLU A 20 3.27 5.65 3.39
CA GLU A 20 2.74 4.57 4.23
C GLU A 20 3.10 4.76 5.71
N LEU A 21 4.31 5.24 6.00
CA LEU A 21 4.71 5.57 7.37
C LEU A 21 3.91 6.73 7.94
N GLU A 22 3.66 7.78 7.17
CA GLU A 22 2.79 8.89 7.55
C GLU A 22 1.38 8.37 7.86
N GLN A 23 0.78 7.58 6.96
CA GLN A 23 -0.57 7.06 7.14
C GLN A 23 -0.72 6.15 8.37
N ARG A 24 0.34 5.41 8.73
CA ARG A 24 0.31 4.47 9.87
C ARG A 24 0.67 5.11 11.21
N LEU A 25 1.69 5.97 11.24
CA LEU A 25 2.29 6.50 12.47
C LEU A 25 2.05 8.00 12.65
N GLY A 26 1.88 8.73 11.54
CA GLY A 26 1.84 10.19 11.51
C GLY A 26 3.21 10.85 11.65
N TRP A 27 3.28 12.12 11.24
CA TRP A 27 4.51 12.92 11.26
C TRP A 27 5.13 13.10 12.66
N ARG A 28 4.30 13.15 13.70
CA ARG A 28 4.76 13.32 15.08
C ARG A 28 5.65 12.16 15.53
N THR A 29 5.16 10.92 15.35
CA THR A 29 5.90 9.69 15.67
C THR A 29 7.13 9.54 14.78
N LEU A 30 7.02 9.90 13.49
CA LEU A 30 8.14 9.94 12.56
C LEU A 30 9.26 10.88 13.03
N GLY A 31 8.92 12.08 13.52
CA GLY A 31 9.88 13.04 14.06
C GLY A 31 10.54 12.59 15.37
N GLU A 32 9.83 11.82 16.20
CA GLU A 32 10.39 11.23 17.43
C GLU A 32 11.43 10.15 17.11
N GLN A 33 11.12 9.29 16.13
CA GLN A 33 12.00 8.19 15.72
C GLN A 33 13.17 8.69 14.87
N VAL A 34 12.89 9.60 13.94
CA VAL A 34 13.87 10.24 13.07
C VAL A 34 13.85 11.73 13.40
N LYS A 35 14.73 12.13 14.33
CA LYS A 35 14.91 13.52 14.78
C LYS A 35 15.46 14.41 13.67
N ILE A 36 14.65 14.69 12.65
CA ILE A 36 14.94 15.61 11.56
C ILE A 36 13.88 16.71 11.54
N LYS A 37 14.32 17.95 11.29
CA LYS A 37 13.44 19.12 11.25
C LYS A 37 12.33 19.00 10.21
N CYS A 38 12.55 18.24 9.14
CA CYS A 38 11.59 18.08 8.06
C CYS A 38 10.25 17.48 8.50
N PHE A 39 10.22 16.70 9.60
CA PHE A 39 8.99 16.08 10.09
C PHE A 39 8.27 16.93 11.16
N THR A 40 8.93 17.95 11.70
CA THR A 40 8.40 18.81 12.77
C THR A 40 8.04 20.22 12.30
N ASP A 41 8.80 20.79 11.37
CA ASP A 41 8.69 22.20 10.95
C ASP A 41 7.76 22.35 9.73
N ASP A 42 7.93 21.49 8.72
CA ASP A 42 7.17 21.52 7.46
C ASP A 42 6.89 20.07 6.98
N PRO A 43 6.04 19.33 7.72
CA PRO A 43 5.76 17.92 7.42
C PRO A 43 5.02 17.78 6.09
N SER A 44 5.78 17.52 5.04
CA SER A 44 5.26 17.28 3.69
C SER A 44 6.09 16.21 2.98
N ILE A 45 5.41 15.36 2.20
CA ILE A 45 6.04 14.31 1.40
C ILE A 45 7.13 14.89 0.47
N LYS A 46 6.82 15.98 -0.25
CA LYS A 46 7.75 16.58 -1.22
C LYS A 46 8.99 17.17 -0.55
N SER A 47 8.80 17.89 0.57
CA SER A 47 9.90 18.48 1.35
C SER A 47 10.80 17.39 1.94
N SER A 48 10.18 16.36 2.51
CA SER A 48 10.87 15.20 3.07
C SER A 48 11.68 14.45 2.01
N LEU A 49 11.12 14.17 0.84
CA LEU A 49 11.87 13.52 -0.24
C LEU A 49 13.07 14.35 -0.71
N LYS A 50 12.89 15.67 -0.83
CA LYS A 50 14.01 16.57 -1.18
C LYS A 50 15.12 16.53 -0.12
N PHE A 51 14.75 16.42 1.15
CA PHE A 51 15.70 16.29 2.26
C PHE A 51 16.40 14.92 2.25
N LEU A 52 15.64 13.83 2.15
CA LEU A 52 16.16 12.45 2.15
C LEU A 52 17.08 12.18 0.95
N ARG A 53 16.88 12.86 -0.18
CA ARG A 53 17.81 12.82 -1.33
C ARG A 53 19.16 13.48 -1.05
N LYS A 54 19.19 14.51 -0.20
CA LYS A 54 20.41 15.23 0.19
C LYS A 54 21.13 14.60 1.38
N THR A 55 20.42 13.82 2.18
CA THR A 55 20.90 13.31 3.46
C THR A 55 20.71 11.79 3.53
N PRO A 56 21.69 11.00 3.04
CA PRO A 56 21.55 9.55 2.88
C PRO A 56 21.35 8.82 4.21
N TRP A 57 22.05 9.22 5.28
CA TRP A 57 21.86 8.59 6.61
C TRP A 57 20.42 8.71 7.13
N ALA A 58 19.69 9.77 6.76
CA ALA A 58 18.30 9.96 7.16
C ALA A 58 17.38 9.05 6.35
N ARG A 59 17.69 8.83 5.07
CA ARG A 59 17.01 7.85 4.23
C ARG A 59 17.14 6.44 4.81
N ASP A 60 18.36 6.04 5.18
CA ASP A 60 18.61 4.71 5.75
C ASP A 60 17.80 4.49 7.03
N LYS A 61 17.66 5.53 7.88
CA LYS A 61 16.81 5.47 9.07
C LYS A 61 15.33 5.32 8.75
N VAL A 62 14.81 6.03 7.76
CA VAL A 62 13.41 5.93 7.33
C VAL A 62 13.12 4.54 6.77
N GLU A 63 14.03 3.99 5.96
CA GLU A 63 13.91 2.63 5.42
C GLU A 63 13.98 1.57 6.54
N ALA A 64 14.90 1.70 7.49
CA ALA A 64 14.98 0.82 8.65
C ALA A 64 13.70 0.87 9.50
N LEU A 65 13.13 2.06 9.71
CA LEU A 65 11.88 2.24 10.43
C LEU A 65 10.69 1.62 9.69
N TYR A 66 10.66 1.72 8.37
CA TYR A 66 9.67 1.04 7.53
C TYR A 66 9.75 -0.47 7.70
N ILE A 67 10.94 -1.06 7.62
CA ILE A 67 11.17 -2.49 7.85
C ILE A 67 10.70 -2.91 9.25
N HIS A 68 11.00 -2.12 10.27
CA HIS A 68 10.54 -2.40 11.63
C HIS A 68 9.00 -2.37 11.73
N THR A 69 8.37 -1.39 11.10
CA THR A 69 6.90 -1.22 11.12
C THR A 69 6.18 -2.35 10.39
N ILE A 70 6.73 -2.85 9.28
CA ILE A 70 6.16 -3.98 8.54
C ILE A 70 6.46 -5.33 9.21
N ASN A 71 7.63 -5.50 9.84
CA ASN A 71 8.02 -6.74 10.52
C ASN A 71 7.30 -6.92 11.86
N ASN A 72 6.97 -5.83 12.55
CA ASN A 72 6.19 -5.87 13.79
C ASN A 72 4.68 -6.08 13.55
N ARG A 73 4.29 -6.39 12.31
CA ARG A 73 2.96 -6.90 11.99
C ARG A 73 2.89 -8.31 12.59
N PRO A 74 2.05 -8.59 13.61
CA PRO A 74 1.73 -9.98 13.92
C PRO A 74 1.24 -10.60 12.63
N ILE A 75 1.68 -11.82 12.28
CA ILE A 75 1.35 -12.53 11.05
C ILE A 75 -0.19 -12.60 10.91
N ARG A 76 -0.82 -11.52 10.44
CA ARG A 76 -2.19 -11.48 9.98
C ARG A 76 -2.05 -12.05 8.58
N ARG A 77 -2.13 -13.38 8.54
CA ARG A 77 -2.30 -14.21 7.34
C ARG A 77 -3.10 -13.42 6.30
N PRO A 78 -2.64 -13.39 5.03
CA PRO A 78 -3.30 -12.60 3.99
C PRO A 78 -4.77 -13.02 3.90
N LYS A 79 -5.69 -12.12 4.23
CA LYS A 79 -7.11 -12.29 3.91
C LYS A 79 -7.34 -11.88 2.46
N SER A 80 -6.74 -12.66 1.57
CA SER A 80 -6.98 -12.65 0.13
C SER A 80 -6.53 -13.98 -0.46
N ALA A 81 -7.13 -15.06 0.06
CA ALA A 81 -7.40 -16.20 -0.80
C ALA A 81 -8.33 -15.69 -1.92
N PRO A 82 -8.03 -15.93 -3.20
CA PRO A 82 -9.00 -15.69 -4.26
C PRO A 82 -10.16 -16.64 -4.00
N ARG A 83 -11.36 -16.11 -3.77
CA ARG A 83 -12.56 -16.94 -3.81
C ARG A 83 -12.79 -17.29 -5.27
N ASP A 84 -12.30 -18.46 -5.63
CA ASP A 84 -12.60 -19.15 -6.87
C ASP A 84 -14.12 -19.25 -7.08
N THR A 85 -14.49 -19.07 -8.34
CA THR A 85 -15.83 -19.13 -8.91
C THR A 85 -16.44 -20.52 -8.76
N SER A 86 -17.53 -20.64 -7.99
CA SER A 86 -18.41 -21.81 -8.06
C SER A 86 -19.85 -21.37 -8.31
N ASN A 87 -20.20 -21.42 -9.59
CA ASN A 87 -21.46 -21.84 -10.19
C ASN A 87 -22.74 -21.71 -9.32
N LYS A 88 -23.63 -20.78 -9.69
CA LYS A 88 -25.06 -20.85 -9.34
C LYS A 88 -25.89 -20.69 -10.62
N THR A 89 -26.03 -21.77 -11.38
CA THR A 89 -27.33 -22.06 -11.98
C THR A 89 -28.18 -22.70 -10.88
N PRO A 90 -29.44 -22.27 -10.75
CA PRO A 90 -30.51 -23.06 -11.34
C PRO A 90 -31.44 -22.20 -12.21
N ASP A 91 -31.58 -22.63 -13.46
CA ASP A 91 -32.86 -23.05 -14.05
C ASP A 91 -34.16 -22.33 -13.64
N THR A 92 -34.83 -21.81 -14.67
CA THR A 92 -36.29 -21.64 -14.83
C THR A 92 -36.96 -20.62 -13.90
N THR A 93 -37.45 -19.47 -14.39
CA THR A 93 -38.71 -19.38 -15.15
C THR A 93 -38.87 -18.01 -15.81
N GLY A 94 -39.12 -17.99 -17.12
CA GLY A 94 -40.01 -17.09 -17.85
C GLY A 94 -39.83 -15.57 -17.74
N PHE A 95 -39.10 -14.98 -18.68
CA PHE A 95 -39.43 -13.61 -19.14
C PHE A 95 -39.45 -13.59 -20.67
N VAL A 96 -40.66 -13.80 -21.20
CA VAL A 96 -41.00 -13.67 -22.61
C VAL A 96 -41.07 -12.19 -22.95
N TRP A 97 -40.25 -11.74 -23.89
CA TRP A 97 -40.36 -10.40 -24.47
C TRP A 97 -41.46 -10.41 -25.54
N PRO A 98 -42.48 -9.54 -25.49
CA PRO A 98 -43.55 -9.53 -26.48
C PRO A 98 -43.02 -9.00 -27.82
N SER A 99 -43.35 -9.75 -28.86
CA SER A 99 -43.19 -9.38 -30.26
C SER A 99 -43.83 -8.02 -30.53
N ILE A 100 -43.06 -7.10 -31.13
CA ILE A 100 -43.63 -5.94 -31.83
C ILE A 100 -43.08 -6.01 -33.26
N LYS A 101 -43.92 -6.56 -34.16
CA LYS A 101 -43.87 -6.26 -35.58
C LYS A 101 -44.79 -5.08 -35.86
N LYS A 102 -44.29 -4.05 -36.53
CA LYS A 102 -44.68 -3.63 -37.89
C LYS A 102 -43.77 -2.51 -38.36
#